data_AF-A0A6I2T4E7-F1
#
_entry.id   AF-A0A6I2T4E7-F1
#
_cell.length_a   1.000
_cell.length_b   1.000
_cell.length_c   1.000
_cell.angle_alpha   90.00
_cell.angle_beta   90.00
_cell.angle_gamma   90.00
#
_symmetry.space_group_name_H-M   'P 1'
#
loop_
_entity.id
_entity.type
_entity.pdbx_description
1 polymer ?
#
loop_
_entity_poly.entity_id
_entity_poly.type
_entity_poly.pdbx_seq_one_letter_code
_entity_poly.pdbx_strand_id
1 'polypeptide(L)'
;MNWSVKASPHFWRTALPLKEKYTHEQFASIIRSIRKAICELAARGRVEESGWHDHPLERSPFGDGNHFEFHTFDDDVLVVYFRREAKRTIRMVGIYDHDTIPDDE
;
A
#
# COMPACT_ATOMS: atom_id res chain seq x y z
N MET A 1 4.71 11.46 -18.46
CA MET A 1 6.00 11.34 -17.76
C MET A 1 5.67 10.64 -16.45
N ASN A 2 6.06 9.37 -16.28
CA ASN A 2 5.48 8.45 -15.29
C ASN A 2 6.40 8.21 -14.09
N TRP A 3 5.84 7.71 -13.00
CA TRP A 3 6.56 7.28 -11.80
C TRP A 3 7.11 5.86 -11.96
N SER A 4 8.29 5.60 -11.38
CA SER A 4 8.84 4.25 -11.28
C SER A 4 8.36 3.60 -9.99
N VAL A 5 7.46 2.62 -10.09
CA VAL A 5 6.93 1.88 -8.93
C VAL A 5 7.67 0.55 -8.77
N LYS A 6 8.18 0.29 -7.58
CA LYS A 6 8.91 -0.95 -7.24
C LYS A 6 8.15 -1.76 -6.20
N ALA A 7 7.50 -2.83 -6.65
CA ALA A 7 6.86 -3.81 -5.80
C ALA A 7 7.76 -5.05 -5.67
N SER A 8 8.52 -5.13 -4.59
CA SER A 8 9.48 -6.23 -4.38
C SER A 8 8.76 -7.54 -4.02
N PRO A 9 9.41 -8.71 -4.16
CA PRO A 9 8.86 -9.96 -3.62
C PRO A 9 8.59 -9.90 -2.11
N HIS A 10 9.38 -9.13 -1.36
CA HIS A 10 9.15 -8.94 0.07
C HIS A 10 7.81 -8.23 0.33
N PHE A 11 7.51 -7.16 -0.40
CA PHE A 11 6.22 -6.47 -0.34
C PHE A 11 5.06 -7.45 -0.50
N TRP A 12 5.06 -8.30 -1.54
CA TRP A 12 3.97 -9.26 -1.74
C TRP A 12 3.88 -10.34 -0.66
N ARG A 13 5.00 -10.69 -0.02
CA ARG A 13 5.01 -11.66 1.08
C ARG A 13 4.36 -11.11 2.36
N THR A 14 4.33 -9.78 2.54
CA THR A 14 3.65 -9.18 3.71
C THR A 14 2.15 -9.45 3.72
N ALA A 15 1.52 -9.71 2.56
CA ALA A 15 0.10 -10.08 2.50
C ALA A 15 -0.18 -11.55 2.89
N LEU A 16 0.83 -12.40 3.09
CA LEU A 16 0.60 -13.83 3.38
C LEU A 16 -0.20 -14.09 4.67
N PRO A 17 0.03 -13.39 5.80
CA PRO A 17 -0.77 -13.56 7.01
C PRO A 17 -2.25 -13.24 6.81
N LEU A 18 -2.58 -12.31 5.90
CA LEU A 18 -3.97 -11.97 5.59
C LEU A 18 -4.75 -13.13 4.95
N LYS A 19 -4.08 -14.14 4.38
CA LYS A 19 -4.75 -15.31 3.79
C LYS A 19 -5.60 -16.10 4.78
N GLU A 20 -5.28 -16.04 6.07
CA GLU A 20 -6.07 -16.71 7.10
C GLU A 20 -7.34 -15.93 7.47
N LYS A 21 -7.36 -14.61 7.19
CA LYS A 21 -8.49 -13.72 7.47
C LYS A 21 -9.50 -13.64 6.31
N TYR A 22 -9.08 -13.93 5.08
CA TYR A 22 -9.90 -13.77 3.89
C TYR A 22 -10.07 -15.08 3.11
N THR A 23 -11.24 -15.26 2.48
CA THR A 23 -11.42 -16.35 1.53
C THR A 23 -10.49 -16.18 0.33
N HIS A 24 -10.26 -17.26 -0.42
CA HIS A 24 -9.44 -17.21 -1.63
C HIS A 24 -9.93 -16.14 -2.64
N GLU A 25 -11.24 -15.98 -2.78
CA GLU A 25 -11.84 -15.00 -3.69
C GLU A 25 -11.63 -13.56 -3.21
N GLN A 26 -11.83 -13.31 -1.91
CA GLN A 26 -11.57 -12.02 -1.28
C GLN A 26 -10.08 -11.65 -1.39
N PHE A 27 -9.18 -12.58 -1.07
CA PHE A 27 -7.74 -12.38 -1.19
C PHE A 27 -7.33 -12.08 -2.63
N ALA A 28 -7.89 -12.80 -3.61
CA ALA A 28 -7.68 -12.49 -5.03
C ALA A 28 -8.20 -11.10 -5.40
N SER A 29 -9.31 -10.65 -4.79
CA SER A 29 -9.86 -9.30 -4.97
C SER A 29 -8.93 -8.22 -4.43
N ILE A 30 -8.43 -8.39 -3.19
CA ILE A 30 -7.44 -7.52 -2.56
C ILE A 30 -6.23 -7.35 -3.48
N ILE A 31 -5.63 -8.45 -3.95
CA ILE A 31 -4.47 -8.41 -4.85
C ILE A 31 -4.78 -7.68 -6.17
N ARG A 32 -6.00 -7.81 -6.72
CA ARG A 32 -6.41 -7.06 -7.91
C ARG A 32 -6.50 -5.56 -7.63
N SER A 33 -7.09 -5.14 -6.51
CA SER A 33 -7.17 -3.74 -6.11
C SER A 33 -5.79 -3.13 -5.93
N ILE A 34 -4.88 -3.82 -5.25
CA ILE A 34 -3.49 -3.36 -5.06
C ILE A 34 -2.77 -3.19 -6.41
N ARG A 35 -2.99 -4.10 -7.37
CA ARG A 35 -2.41 -3.96 -8.73
C ARG A 35 -2.96 -2.74 -9.47
N LYS A 36 -4.25 -2.43 -9.33
CA LYS A 36 -4.85 -1.21 -9.89
C LYS A 36 -4.22 0.04 -9.25
N ALA A 37 -4.05 0.04 -7.92
CA ALA A 37 -3.36 1.12 -7.20
C ALA A 37 -1.95 1.35 -7.71
N ILE A 38 -1.17 0.28 -7.93
CA ILE A 38 0.18 0.37 -8.49
C ILE A 38 0.18 1.02 -9.88
N CYS A 39 -0.83 0.75 -10.72
CA CYS A 39 -0.98 1.41 -12.02
C CYS A 39 -1.27 2.91 -11.86
N GLU A 40 -2.13 3.31 -10.92
CA GLU A 40 -2.38 4.72 -10.62
C GLU A 40 -1.16 5.44 -10.07
N LEU A 41 -0.46 4.82 -9.11
CA LEU A 41 0.81 5.31 -8.58
C LEU A 41 1.83 5.50 -9.70
N ALA A 42 1.93 4.57 -10.65
CA ALA A 42 2.83 4.69 -11.80
C ALA A 42 2.43 5.85 -12.73
N ALA A 43 1.14 6.10 -12.92
CA ALA A 43 0.65 7.17 -13.78
C ALA A 43 0.77 8.55 -13.13
N ARG A 44 0.40 8.66 -11.84
CA ARG A 44 0.10 9.93 -11.16
C ARG A 44 1.02 10.21 -9.97
N GLY A 45 1.51 9.18 -9.29
CA GLY A 45 2.33 9.31 -8.06
C GLY A 45 1.54 9.31 -6.75
N ARG A 46 0.22 9.13 -6.86
CA ARG A 46 -0.75 9.04 -5.78
C ARG A 46 -1.91 8.17 -6.25
N VAL A 47 -2.70 7.66 -5.31
CA VAL A 47 -3.94 6.96 -5.63
C VAL A 47 -5.09 7.97 -5.59
N GLU A 48 -5.96 7.99 -6.60
CA GLU A 48 -7.13 8.88 -6.65
C GLU A 48 -8.47 8.14 -6.62
N GLU A 49 -8.45 6.80 -6.61
CA GLU A 49 -9.67 5.99 -6.53
C GLU A 49 -10.48 6.36 -5.27
N SER A 50 -11.76 6.69 -5.50
CA SER A 50 -12.67 7.14 -4.43
C SER A 50 -12.85 6.00 -3.42
N GLY A 51 -12.53 6.28 -2.16
CA GLY A 51 -12.67 5.34 -1.04
C GLY A 51 -11.39 4.58 -0.65
N TRP A 52 -10.25 4.84 -1.29
CA TRP A 52 -8.97 4.25 -0.85
C TRP A 52 -8.16 5.14 0.10
N HIS A 53 -8.66 6.33 0.45
CA HIS A 53 -8.10 7.16 1.52
C HIS A 53 -6.56 7.27 1.49
N ASP A 54 -5.97 7.67 0.35
CA ASP A 54 -4.52 7.84 0.23
C ASP A 54 -4.06 9.02 1.09
N HIS A 55 -3.27 8.76 2.13
CA HIS A 55 -2.80 9.77 3.06
C HIS A 55 -1.40 9.45 3.61
N PRO A 56 -0.64 10.46 4.08
CA PRO A 56 0.64 10.21 4.73
C PRO A 56 0.45 9.41 6.03
N LEU A 57 1.42 8.56 6.36
CA LEU A 57 1.52 7.96 7.67
C LEU A 57 2.14 8.95 8.65
N GLU A 58 1.51 9.16 9.80
CA GLU A 58 1.94 10.13 10.81
C GLU A 58 2.71 9.48 11.97
N ARG A 59 2.56 8.17 12.18
CA ARG A 59 3.14 7.44 13.31
C ARG A 59 4.44 6.72 12.96
N SER A 60 5.33 6.59 13.94
CA SER A 60 6.55 5.78 13.82
C SER A 60 6.20 4.31 13.53
N PRO A 61 7.00 3.55 12.76
CA PRO A 61 8.28 3.90 12.12
C PRO A 61 8.13 4.70 10.81
N PHE A 62 6.90 5.03 10.39
CA PHE A 62 6.61 5.56 9.06
C PHE A 62 6.37 7.08 9.01
N GLY A 63 6.28 7.75 10.15
CA GLY A 63 6.05 9.19 10.32
C GLY A 63 7.21 10.09 9.86
N ASP A 64 7.78 9.81 8.69
CA ASP A 64 8.94 10.50 8.11
C ASP A 64 8.57 11.49 6.99
N GLY A 65 7.26 11.69 6.76
CA GLY A 65 6.71 12.56 5.72
C GLY A 65 6.85 12.02 4.29
N ASN A 66 7.35 10.80 4.11
CA ASN A 66 7.54 10.17 2.80
C ASN A 66 6.84 8.82 2.68
N HIS A 67 6.40 8.22 3.78
CA HIS A 67 5.51 7.07 3.76
C HIS A 67 4.04 7.50 3.73
N PHE A 68 3.29 6.76 2.93
CA PHE A 68 1.87 6.93 2.72
C PHE A 68 1.20 5.57 2.85
N GLU A 69 -0.06 5.58 3.24
CA GLU A 69 -0.93 4.43 3.14
C GLU A 69 -2.17 4.75 2.32
N PHE A 70 -2.69 3.71 1.68
CA PHE A 70 -4.04 3.72 1.15
C PHE A 70 -4.74 2.44 1.60
N HIS A 71 -6.04 2.58 1.80
CA HIS A 71 -6.95 1.56 2.29
C HIS A 71 -7.59 0.87 1.10
N THR A 72 -7.83 -0.43 1.21
CA THR A 72 -8.55 -1.22 0.21
C THR A 72 -9.45 -2.21 0.92
N PHE A 73 -10.42 -2.78 0.17
CA PHE A 73 -11.31 -3.81 0.70
C PHE A 73 -12.04 -3.34 1.96
N ASP A 74 -12.92 -2.35 1.78
CA ASP A 74 -13.77 -1.78 2.83
C ASP A 74 -13.00 -1.32 4.08
N ASP A 75 -11.83 -0.70 3.88
CA ASP A 75 -10.96 -0.12 4.92
C ASP A 75 -10.12 -1.13 5.73
N ASP A 76 -10.29 -2.44 5.50
CA ASP A 76 -9.63 -3.46 6.33
C ASP A 76 -8.19 -3.80 5.89
N VAL A 77 -7.79 -3.42 4.67
CA VAL A 77 -6.45 -3.71 4.13
C VAL A 77 -5.68 -2.43 3.84
N LEU A 78 -4.59 -2.24 4.57
CA LEU A 78 -3.69 -1.11 4.50
C LEU A 78 -2.50 -1.42 3.59
N VAL A 79 -2.19 -0.52 2.66
CA VAL A 79 -1.05 -0.70 1.75
C VAL A 79 -0.09 0.48 1.90
N VAL A 80 1.11 0.19 2.39
CA VAL A 80 2.13 1.19 2.67
C VAL A 80 3.09 1.33 1.50
N TYR A 81 3.39 2.56 1.12
CA TYR A 81 4.41 2.88 0.12
C TYR A 81 5.26 4.09 0.52
N PHE A 82 6.51 4.08 0.09
CA PHE A 82 7.43 5.21 0.23
C PHE A 82 7.52 5.99 -1.08
N ARG A 83 7.26 7.29 -1.03
CA ARG A 83 7.32 8.19 -2.18
C ARG A 83 8.57 9.06 -2.14
N ARG A 84 9.37 9.00 -3.21
CA ARG A 84 10.52 9.87 -3.42
C ARG A 84 10.30 10.80 -4.61
N GLU A 85 9.89 12.03 -4.32
CA GLU A 85 9.59 13.08 -5.30
C GLU A 85 10.76 13.35 -6.26
N ALA A 86 11.96 13.61 -5.72
CA ALA A 86 13.12 14.02 -6.51
C ALA A 86 13.52 13.03 -7.62
N LYS A 87 13.18 11.74 -7.47
CA LYS A 87 13.45 10.69 -8.46
C LYS A 87 12.19 10.10 -9.07
N ARG A 88 11.02 10.64 -8.73
CA ARG A 88 9.70 10.11 -9.10
C ARG A 88 9.62 8.59 -8.94
N THR A 89 10.12 8.11 -7.81
CA THR A 89 10.18 6.68 -7.49
C THR A 89 9.27 6.39 -6.33
N ILE A 90 8.47 5.34 -6.44
CA ILE A 90 7.65 4.80 -5.38
C ILE A 90 8.15 3.39 -5.06
N ARG A 91 8.31 3.08 -3.78
CA ARG A 91 8.66 1.74 -3.30
C ARG A 91 7.50 1.22 -2.48
N MET A 92 6.92 0.11 -2.90
CA MET A 92 5.90 -0.57 -2.11
C MET A 92 6.57 -1.22 -0.90
N VAL A 93 6.06 -0.95 0.30
CA VAL A 93 6.67 -1.33 1.58
C VAL A 93 6.00 -2.60 2.11
N GLY A 94 4.70 -2.54 2.40
CA GLY A 94 3.96 -3.70 2.88
C GLY A 94 2.45 -3.59 2.69
N ILE A 95 1.77 -4.70 2.96
CA ILE A 95 0.33 -4.90 2.93
C ILE A 95 -0.03 -5.47 4.29
N TYR A 96 -0.90 -4.78 5.01
CA TYR A 96 -1.24 -5.04 6.40
C TYR A 96 -2.75 -4.94 6.61
N ASP A 97 -3.17 -5.25 7.81
CA ASP A 97 -4.41 -4.76 8.40
C ASP A 97 -4.07 -3.85 9.58
N HIS A 98 -5.09 -3.32 10.24
CA HIS A 98 -4.95 -2.44 11.40
C HIS A 98 -4.22 -3.09 12.59
N ASP A 99 -4.21 -4.42 12.70
CA ASP A 99 -3.55 -5.14 13.80
C ASP A 99 -2.07 -5.43 13.52
N THR A 100 -1.68 -5.47 12.26
CA THR A 100 -0.38 -6.00 11.81
C THR A 100 0.54 -4.96 11.18
N ILE A 101 0.02 -3.75 10.92
CA ILE A 101 0.85 -2.64 10.50
C ILE A 101 1.88 -2.32 11.61
N PRO A 102 3.18 -2.21 11.28
CA PRO A 102 4.18 -1.85 12.27
C PRO A 102 3.87 -0.48 12.89
N ASP A 103 3.82 -0.43 14.21
CA ASP A 103 3.80 0.79 15.03
C ASP A 103 4.86 0.60 16.13
N ASP A 104 5.57 1.67 16.48
CA ASP A 104 6.62 1.64 17.51
C ASP A 104 6.08 2.05 18.90
N GLU A 105 4.84 1.70 19.24
CA GLU A 105 4.21 2.03 20.55
C GLU A 105 5.16 1.92 21.76
#